data_AF-A0A7K3H9E6-F1
#
_entry.id   AF-A0A7K3H9E6-F1
#
_cell.length_a   1.000
_cell.length_b   1.000
_cell.length_c   1.000
_cell.angle_alpha   90.00
_cell.angle_beta   90.00
_cell.angle_gamma   90.00
#
_symmetry.space_group_name_H-M   'P 1'
#
loop_
_entity.id
_entity.type
_entity.pdbx_description
1 polymer ?
#
loop_
_entity_poly.entity_id
_entity_poly.type
_entity_poly.pdbx_seq_one_letter_code
_entity_poly.pdbx_strand_id
1 'polypeptide(L)'
;GRLHQRLAPLGFTWVVRARPGETWPPGDDRAWAGIPVVFLSGEEWAGLSGPGTAAPVILVRPDRYIAGAGSTAASVLSAVGPRML
;
A
#
# COMPACT_ATOMS: atom_id res chain seq x y z
N GLY A 1 3.94 -16.09 -0.43
CA GLY A 1 5.39 -15.81 -0.36
C GLY A 1 5.98 -14.94 -1.47
N ARG A 2 5.19 -14.19 -2.28
CA ARG A 2 5.71 -13.32 -3.36
C ARG A 2 5.69 -11.83 -3.05
N LEU A 3 4.76 -11.37 -2.21
CA LEU A 3 4.66 -9.95 -1.85
C LEU A 3 5.97 -9.41 -1.25
N HIS A 4 6.61 -10.17 -0.34
CA HIS A 4 7.85 -9.74 0.33
C HIS A 4 9.01 -9.46 -0.63
N GLN A 5 9.03 -10.09 -1.82
CA GLN A 5 10.05 -9.86 -2.84
C GLN A 5 9.77 -8.63 -3.70
N ARG A 6 8.51 -8.15 -3.72
CA ARG A 6 8.06 -6.99 -4.48
C ARG A 6 8.13 -5.69 -3.67
N LEU A 7 8.27 -5.80 -2.34
CA LEU A 7 8.44 -4.64 -1.45
C LEU A 7 9.83 -4.03 -1.64
N ALA A 8 9.89 -2.69 -1.54
CA ALA A 8 11.14 -1.97 -1.52
C ALA A 8 11.97 -2.40 -0.29
N PRO A 9 13.23 -2.80 -0.46
CA PRO A 9 14.04 -3.31 0.66
C PRO A 9 14.50 -2.22 1.63
N LEU A 10 14.55 -0.97 1.18
CA LEU A 10 15.11 0.17 1.93
C LEU A 10 14.14 1.33 2.12
N GLY A 11 12.90 1.18 1.64
CA GLY A 11 11.92 2.26 1.67
C GLY A 11 10.51 1.76 1.88
N PHE A 12 9.60 2.70 1.97
CA PHE A 12 8.18 2.41 2.01
C PHE A 12 7.70 1.78 0.71
N THR A 13 6.60 1.04 0.77
CA THR A 13 5.93 0.53 -0.42
C THR A 13 4.44 0.60 -0.23
N TRP A 14 3.76 1.14 -1.23
CA TRP A 14 2.32 1.06 -1.32
C TRP A 14 1.91 -0.32 -1.82
N VAL A 15 0.95 -0.94 -1.14
CA VAL A 15 0.30 -2.18 -1.59
C VAL A 15 -1.16 -1.86 -1.81
N VAL A 16 -1.63 -2.03 -3.04
CA VAL A 16 -2.98 -1.63 -3.46
C VAL A 16 -3.73 -2.82 -4.01
N ARG A 17 -4.98 -2.97 -3.59
CA ARG A 17 -5.90 -3.94 -4.14
C ARG A 17 -6.32 -3.49 -5.53
N ALA A 18 -5.85 -4.16 -6.57
CA ALA A 18 -6.29 -3.90 -7.93
C ALA A 18 -7.79 -4.24 -8.04
N ARG A 19 -8.58 -3.29 -8.55
CA ARG A 19 -9.96 -3.51 -8.96
C ARG A 19 -10.06 -3.43 -10.48
N PRO A 20 -10.79 -4.34 -11.13
CA PRO A 20 -11.00 -4.25 -12.56
C PRO A 20 -11.72 -2.93 -12.91
N GLY A 21 -11.17 -2.19 -13.87
CA GLY A 21 -11.71 -0.90 -14.32
C GLY A 21 -11.20 0.33 -13.56
N GLU A 22 -10.37 0.16 -12.53
CA GLU A 22 -9.82 1.27 -11.74
C GLU A 22 -8.37 1.55 -12.14
N THR A 23 -8.07 2.80 -12.53
CA THR A 23 -6.70 3.23 -12.86
C THR A 23 -6.03 3.73 -11.58
N TRP A 24 -5.06 2.94 -11.08
CA TRP A 24 -4.24 3.31 -9.94
C TRP A 24 -2.76 3.44 -10.34
N PRO A 25 -2.00 4.32 -9.67
CA PRO A 25 -2.50 5.42 -8.85
C PRO A 25 -3.28 6.43 -9.73
N PRO A 26 -4.29 7.14 -9.19
CA PRO A 26 -4.86 8.29 -9.89
C PRO A 26 -3.71 9.26 -10.16
N GLY A 27 -3.46 9.52 -11.44
CA GLY A 27 -2.32 10.33 -11.90
C GLY A 27 -2.51 11.79 -11.51
N ASP A 28 -2.27 12.12 -10.24
CA ASP A 28 -1.83 13.41 -9.68
C ASP A 28 -1.75 13.39 -8.14
N ASP A 29 -2.12 12.29 -7.46
CA ASP A 29 -2.13 12.30 -5.99
C ASP A 29 -0.70 12.35 -5.44
N ARG A 30 -0.31 13.51 -4.88
CA ARG A 30 0.96 13.70 -4.17
C ARG A 30 1.23 12.63 -3.11
N ALA A 31 0.17 11.98 -2.60
CA ALA A 31 0.28 10.89 -1.66
C ALA A 31 1.05 9.66 -2.19
N TRP A 32 1.12 9.46 -3.51
CA TRP A 32 1.87 8.35 -4.12
C TRP A 32 3.30 8.72 -4.52
N ALA A 33 3.65 10.01 -4.52
CA ALA A 33 4.88 10.49 -5.12
C ALA A 33 6.12 9.94 -4.41
N GLY A 34 7.02 9.32 -5.18
CA GLY A 34 8.32 8.83 -4.69
C GLY A 34 8.30 7.50 -3.94
N ILE A 35 7.13 6.88 -3.74
CA ILE A 35 6.99 5.57 -3.07
C ILE A 35 6.55 4.52 -4.09
N PRO A 36 7.29 3.40 -4.25
CA PRO A 36 6.91 2.30 -5.14
C PRO A 36 5.52 1.75 -4.83
N VAL A 37 4.77 1.39 -5.87
CA VAL A 37 3.42 0.83 -5.76
C VAL A 37 3.38 -0.60 -6.27
N VAL A 38 2.81 -1.50 -5.46
CA VAL A 38 2.61 -2.91 -5.75
C VAL A 38 1.11 -3.19 -5.83
N PHE A 39 0.66 -3.59 -7.01
CA PHE A 39 -0.71 -4.02 -7.25
C PHE A 39 -0.88 -5.51 -6.99
N LEU A 40 -1.88 -5.85 -6.20
CA LEU A 40 -2.29 -7.24 -5.96
C LEU A 40 -3.64 -7.49 -6.60
N SER A 41 -3.78 -8.66 -7.24
CA SER A 41 -5.10 -9.14 -7.67
C SER A 41 -6.02 -9.35 -6.47
N GLY A 42 -7.32 -9.45 -6.72
CA GLY A 42 -8.30 -9.75 -5.66
C GLY A 42 -7.98 -11.06 -4.90
N GLU A 43 -7.44 -12.05 -5.60
CA GLU A 43 -7.03 -13.34 -5.02
C GLU A 43 -5.75 -13.20 -4.18
N GLU A 44 -4.72 -12.51 -4.70
CA GLU A 44 -3.50 -12.22 -3.94
C GLU A 44 -3.80 -11.42 -2.68
N TRP A 45 -4.76 -10.48 -2.77
CA TRP A 45 -5.22 -9.67 -1.66
C TRP A 45 -5.97 -10.49 -0.60
N ALA A 46 -6.88 -11.37 -1.02
CA ALA A 46 -7.61 -12.25 -0.11
C ALA A 46 -6.68 -13.21 0.64
N GLY A 47 -5.54 -13.56 0.04
CA GLY A 47 -4.49 -14.35 0.69
C GLY A 47 -3.67 -13.59 1.74
N LEU A 48 -3.85 -12.26 1.89
CA LEU A 48 -3.23 -11.51 2.97
C LEU A 48 -4.00 -11.73 4.27
N SER A 49 -3.38 -12.41 5.23
CA SER A 49 -3.89 -12.53 6.60
C SER A 49 -3.24 -11.46 7.47
N GLY A 50 -4.02 -10.49 7.97
CA GLY A 50 -3.51 -9.48 8.90
C GLY A 50 -4.49 -8.32 9.15
N PRO A 51 -4.29 -7.55 10.24
CA PRO A 51 -5.04 -6.33 10.48
C PRO A 51 -4.75 -5.30 9.37
N GLY A 52 -5.80 -4.70 8.81
CA GLY A 52 -5.68 -3.69 7.74
C GLY A 52 -5.97 -4.19 6.32
N THR A 53 -6.14 -5.50 6.10
CA THR A 53 -6.47 -6.07 4.77
C THR A 53 -7.92 -5.81 4.34
N ALA A 54 -8.75 -5.27 5.24
CA ALA A 54 -10.08 -4.76 4.91
C ALA A 54 -10.01 -3.49 4.03
N ALA A 55 -8.94 -2.71 4.14
CA ALA A 55 -8.79 -1.45 3.45
C ALA A 55 -7.99 -1.64 2.14
N PRO A 56 -8.42 -1.08 0.99
CA PRO A 56 -7.81 -1.38 -0.32
C PRO A 56 -6.40 -0.80 -0.53
N VAL A 57 -5.92 0.08 0.35
CA VAL A 57 -4.60 0.70 0.27
C VAL A 57 -3.85 0.49 1.58
N ILE A 58 -2.63 -0.04 1.50
CA ILE A 58 -1.75 -0.31 2.64
C ILE A 58 -0.39 0.32 2.36
N LEU A 59 0.17 0.97 3.38
CA LEU A 59 1.57 1.42 3.38
C LEU A 59 2.41 0.44 4.18
N VAL A 60 3.45 -0.10 3.57
CA VAL A 60 4.37 -1.06 4.19
C VAL A 60 5.73 -0.39 4.39
N ARG A 61 6.31 -0.63 5.57
CA ARG A 61 7.64 -0.15 5.98
C ARG A 61 8.75 -1.04 5.42
N PRO A 62 10.00 -0.55 5.35
CA PRO A 62 11.15 -1.38 4.97
C PRO A 62 11.37 -2.61 5.88
N ASP A 63 10.98 -2.54 7.15
CA ASP A 63 10.96 -3.67 8.09
C ASP A 63 9.84 -4.69 7.82
N ARG A 64 9.06 -4.51 6.74
CA ARG A 64 7.97 -5.39 6.28
C ARG A 64 6.72 -5.40 7.16
N TYR A 65 6.60 -4.45 8.09
CA TYR A 65 5.37 -4.21 8.83
C TYR A 65 4.48 -3.17 8.16
N ILE A 66 3.18 -3.26 8.41
CA ILE A 66 2.19 -2.28 7.96
C ILE A 66 2.37 -1.00 8.78
N ALA A 67 2.68 0.11 8.10
CA ALA A 67 2.68 1.45 8.69
C ALA A 67 1.25 2.01 8.81
N GLY A 68 0.37 1.70 7.85
CA GLY A 68 -1.02 2.12 7.87
C GLY A 68 -1.85 1.49 6.76
N ALA A 69 -3.17 1.53 6.93
CA ALA A 69 -4.13 0.99 5.96
C ALA A 69 -5.37 1.89 5.89
N GLY A 70 -5.94 2.06 4.70
CA GLY A 70 -7.02 3.00 4.45
C GLY A 70 -7.66 2.87 3.07
N SER A 71 -8.70 3.65 2.83
CA SER A 71 -9.42 3.65 1.55
C SER A 71 -8.67 4.38 0.44
N THR A 72 -7.75 5.28 0.80
CA THR A 72 -6.93 6.09 -0.11
C THR A 72 -5.54 6.33 0.48
N ALA A 73 -4.53 6.61 -0.36
CA ALA A 73 -3.18 6.93 0.11
C ALA A 73 -3.17 8.17 1.02
N ALA A 74 -3.94 9.22 0.70
CA ALA A 74 -4.05 10.42 1.54
C ALA A 74 -4.57 10.12 2.95
N SER A 75 -5.58 9.24 3.07
CA SER A 75 -6.11 8.81 4.37
C SER A 75 -5.05 8.04 5.17
N VAL A 76 -4.28 7.17 4.50
CA VAL A 76 -3.18 6.44 5.14
C VAL A 76 -2.11 7.42 5.64
N LEU A 77 -1.61 8.32 4.81
CA LEU A 77 -0.58 9.29 5.21
C LEU A 77 -1.04 10.19 6.37
N SER A 78 -2.31 10.60 6.36
CA SER A 78 -2.90 11.38 7.46
C SER A 78 -2.90 10.60 8.78
N ALA A 79 -3.07 9.27 8.73
CA ALA A 79 -3.07 8.40 9.90
C ALA A 79 -1.66 8.03 10.39
N VAL A 80 -0.68 7.85 9.48
CA VAL A 80 0.71 7.51 9.86
C VAL A 80 1.48 8.73 10.39
N GLY A 81 1.12 9.93 9.93
CA GLY A 81 1.73 11.20 10.35
C GLY A 81 3.13 11.46 9.74
N PRO A 82 3.61 12.72 9.76
CA PRO A 82 4.81 13.14 9.05
C PRO A 82 6.14 12.63 9.62
N ARG A 83 6.11 11.94 10.76
CA ARG A 83 7.32 11.51 11.49
C ARG A 83 7.79 10.10 11.11
N MET A 84 7.01 9.41 10.28
CA MET A 84 7.31 8.04 9.83
C MET A 84 7.73 7.95 8.37
N LEU A 85 7.49 8.98 7.54
CA LEU A 85 7.79 8.97 6.10
C LEU A 85 9.21 9.44 5.80
#